data_AF-A0A2J7PUW9-F1
#
_entry.id   AF-A0A2J7PUW9-F1
#
_cell.length_a   1.000
_cell.length_b   1.000
_cell.length_c   1.000
_cell.angle_alpha   90.00
_cell.angle_beta   90.00
_cell.angle_gamma   90.00
#
_symmetry.space_group_name_H-M   'P 1'
#
loop_
_entity.id
_entity.type
_entity.pdbx_description
1 polymer ?
#
loop_
_entity_poly.entity_id
_entity_poly.type
_entity_poly.pdbx_seq_one_letter_code
_entity_poly.pdbx_strand_id
1 'polypeptide(L)'
;WLLDQSQTNGDKLNNVSSEAKHRVEQLVPESKPFEVETVIQKQISYKTSGINLIPTDFIRAGSGILRSEIYKLTTSIWNKEELLQQQKVQIIVFIYNKSNNTDCINY
;
A
#
# COMPACT_ATOMS: atom_id res chain seq x y z
N TRP A 1 54.47 26.46 9.35
CA TRP A 1 54.68 27.38 10.47
C TRP A 1 54.41 28.80 9.98
N LEU A 2 53.39 29.54 10.42
CA LEU A 2 52.15 29.20 11.13
C LEU A 2 51.09 30.28 10.80
N LEU A 3 49.81 29.91 10.96
CA LEU A 3 48.60 30.70 11.28
C LEU A 3 48.78 32.15 11.83
N ASP A 4 47.81 33.08 11.76
CA ASP A 4 46.48 33.17 11.09
C ASP A 4 46.05 34.68 11.07
N GLN A 5 44.82 35.19 10.87
CA GLN A 5 43.45 34.70 10.64
C GLN A 5 42.66 35.80 9.89
N SER A 6 41.56 35.49 9.17
CA SER A 6 40.37 36.36 8.97
C SER A 6 39.21 35.62 8.27
N GLN A 7 38.22 35.16 9.02
CA GLN A 7 36.95 34.64 8.48
C GLN A 7 35.98 35.76 8.09
N THR A 8 35.27 35.59 6.98
CA THR A 8 33.83 35.87 6.89
C THR A 8 33.12 34.77 6.09
N ASN A 9 31.91 34.40 6.51
CA ASN A 9 31.11 33.34 5.88
C ASN A 9 30.29 33.89 4.70
N GLY A 10 29.93 33.04 3.73
CA GLY A 10 29.21 33.50 2.53
C GLY A 10 28.78 32.43 1.52
N ASP A 11 28.00 31.44 1.98
CA ASP A 11 26.98 30.69 1.22
C ASP A 11 27.19 30.34 -0.27
N LYS A 12 27.50 29.05 -0.54
CA LYS A 12 26.56 28.09 -1.19
C LYS A 12 27.24 26.76 -1.55
N LEU A 13 27.16 25.77 -0.66
CA LEU A 13 27.44 24.37 -0.97
C LEU A 13 26.26 23.72 -1.73
N ASN A 14 25.92 24.29 -2.88
CA ASN A 14 24.75 23.91 -3.68
C ASN A 14 25.11 22.85 -4.73
N ASN A 15 25.71 21.74 -4.29
CA ASN A 15 25.84 20.54 -5.12
C ASN A 15 25.69 19.25 -4.30
N VAL A 16 24.69 19.21 -3.42
CA VAL A 16 24.06 17.93 -3.06
C VAL A 16 23.43 17.42 -4.35
N SER A 17 24.12 16.49 -5.02
CA SER A 17 23.62 15.80 -6.20
C SER A 17 22.22 15.27 -5.88
N SER A 18 21.22 15.74 -6.61
CA SER A 18 19.87 15.21 -6.46
C SER A 18 19.88 13.77 -6.92
N GLU A 19 19.88 12.84 -5.96
CA GLU A 19 19.56 11.44 -6.20
C GLU A 19 18.10 11.33 -6.63
N ALA A 20 17.86 11.70 -7.90
CA ALA A 20 16.71 11.28 -8.67
C ALA A 20 16.81 9.77 -8.80
N LYS A 21 16.38 9.05 -7.75
CA LYS A 21 16.24 7.60 -7.73
C LYS A 21 15.42 7.22 -8.94
N HIS A 22 16.12 6.74 -9.97
CA HIS A 22 15.51 6.31 -11.21
C HIS A 22 14.60 5.14 -10.86
N ARG A 23 13.30 5.42 -10.76
CA ARG A 23 12.27 4.41 -10.51
C ARG A 23 12.15 3.59 -11.78
N VAL A 24 13.08 2.65 -11.93
CA VAL A 24 13.00 1.56 -12.91
C VAL A 24 11.68 0.88 -12.64
N GLU A 25 10.74 1.01 -13.58
CA GLU A 25 9.47 0.30 -13.51
C GLU A 25 9.76 -1.16 -13.80
N GLN A 26 9.94 -1.93 -12.73
CA GLN A 26 10.15 -3.35 -12.80
C GLN A 26 8.91 -4.00 -13.41
N LEU A 27 9.07 -4.51 -14.64
CA LEU A 27 8.08 -5.34 -15.32
C LEU A 27 7.85 -6.62 -14.51
N VAL A 28 6.88 -6.57 -13.61
CA VAL A 28 6.32 -7.76 -12.95
C VAL A 28 5.55 -8.54 -14.03
N PRO A 29 5.63 -9.89 -14.08
CA PRO A 29 4.83 -10.68 -15.01
C PRO A 29 3.34 -10.64 -14.65
N GLU A 30 2.46 -10.90 -15.61
CA GLU A 30 1.03 -11.09 -15.35
C GLU A 30 0.81 -12.20 -14.29
N SER A 31 -0.11 -11.96 -13.36
CA SER A 31 -0.46 -12.90 -12.29
C SER A 31 -0.99 -14.22 -12.85
N LYS A 32 -0.53 -15.36 -12.33
CA LYS A 32 -1.04 -16.69 -12.72
C LYS A 32 -2.25 -17.09 -11.88
N PRO A 33 -3.17 -17.95 -12.38
CA PRO A 33 -4.34 -18.39 -11.62
C PRO A 33 -4.02 -19.01 -10.24
N PHE A 34 -2.93 -19.77 -10.16
CA PHE A 34 -2.45 -20.38 -8.90
C PHE A 34 -1.92 -19.35 -7.88
N GLU A 35 -1.36 -18.24 -8.36
CA GLU A 35 -0.85 -17.15 -7.51
C GLU A 35 -2.03 -16.39 -6.88
N VAL A 36 -3.09 -16.14 -7.66
CA VAL A 36 -4.36 -15.58 -7.16
C VAL A 36 -4.98 -16.48 -6.08
N GLU A 37 -5.06 -17.79 -6.30
CA GLU A 37 -5.55 -18.72 -5.27
C GLU A 37 -4.68 -18.70 -4.01
N THR A 38 -3.35 -18.71 -4.18
CA THR A 38 -2.40 -18.64 -3.06
C THR A 38 -2.57 -17.35 -2.26
N VAL A 39 -2.89 -16.23 -2.90
CA VAL A 39 -3.19 -14.96 -2.22
C VAL A 39 -4.52 -15.03 -1.49
N ILE A 40 -5.59 -15.57 -2.10
CA ILE A 40 -6.91 -15.74 -1.46
C ILE A 40 -6.79 -16.57 -0.17
N GLN A 41 -6.09 -17.71 -0.23
CA GLN A 41 -5.90 -18.57 0.94
C GLN A 41 -5.07 -17.90 2.06
N LYS A 42 -4.10 -17.04 1.69
CA LYS A 42 -3.28 -16.28 2.64
C LYS A 42 -3.97 -15.06 3.26
N GLN A 43 -5.20 -14.71 2.87
CA GLN A 43 -5.93 -13.60 3.49
C GLN A 43 -6.33 -13.95 4.94
N ILE A 44 -6.11 -13.02 5.87
CA ILE A 44 -6.38 -13.20 7.31
C ILE A 44 -7.90 -13.17 7.57
N SER A 45 -8.43 -14.20 8.22
CA SER A 45 -9.83 -14.30 8.67
C SER A 45 -10.24 -13.18 9.64
N TYR A 46 -11.55 -12.97 9.79
CA TYR A 46 -12.15 -12.06 10.77
C TYR A 46 -11.74 -10.58 10.63
N LYS A 47 -11.12 -10.20 9.51
CA LYS A 47 -10.94 -8.80 9.15
C LYS A 47 -12.29 -8.14 8.89
N THR A 48 -12.48 -6.94 9.42
CA THR A 48 -13.60 -6.06 9.10
C THR A 48 -13.71 -5.91 7.57
N SER A 49 -14.91 -6.05 7.03
CA SER A 49 -15.13 -5.84 5.60
C SER A 49 -14.94 -4.37 5.22
N GLY A 50 -14.61 -4.12 3.96
CA GLY A 50 -14.56 -2.78 3.37
C GLY A 50 -15.94 -2.27 2.95
N ILE A 51 -15.94 -1.25 2.09
CA ILE A 51 -17.14 -0.57 1.58
C ILE A 51 -18.15 -1.48 0.84
N ASN A 52 -17.73 -2.69 0.44
CA ASN A 52 -18.54 -3.67 -0.25
C ASN A 52 -19.28 -4.66 0.69
N LEU A 53 -19.00 -4.62 2.00
CA LEU A 53 -19.58 -5.49 3.03
C LEU A 53 -19.38 -7.01 2.82
N ILE A 54 -18.49 -7.42 1.92
CA ILE A 54 -18.06 -8.81 1.72
C ILE A 54 -16.94 -9.17 2.71
N PRO A 55 -17.12 -10.12 3.65
CA PRO A 55 -16.05 -10.55 4.55
C PRO A 55 -14.98 -11.38 3.83
N THR A 56 -13.74 -11.31 4.29
CA THR A 56 -12.61 -12.11 3.76
C THR A 56 -12.92 -13.61 3.70
N ASP A 57 -13.62 -14.13 4.71
CA ASP A 57 -13.94 -15.55 4.81
C ASP A 57 -14.93 -16.02 3.72
N PHE A 58 -15.81 -15.14 3.21
CA PHE A 58 -16.66 -15.42 2.03
C PHE A 58 -15.85 -15.48 0.72
N ILE A 59 -14.78 -14.69 0.60
CA ILE A 59 -13.89 -14.74 -0.56
C ILE A 59 -13.13 -16.09 -0.57
N ARG A 60 -12.61 -16.51 0.58
CA ARG A 60 -11.87 -17.78 0.72
C ARG A 60 -12.77 -19.03 0.55
N ALA A 61 -14.00 -18.96 1.06
CA ALA A 61 -15.01 -20.02 0.94
C ALA A 61 -15.80 -19.98 -0.39
N GLY A 62 -15.52 -19.00 -1.27
CA GLY A 62 -16.21 -18.85 -2.55
C GLY A 62 -16.02 -20.06 -3.49
N SER A 63 -16.80 -20.09 -4.58
CA SER A 63 -16.73 -21.16 -5.59
C SER A 63 -15.60 -20.96 -6.61
N GLY A 64 -15.41 -21.93 -7.52
CA GLY A 64 -14.53 -21.77 -8.68
C GLY A 64 -14.92 -20.61 -9.60
N ILE A 65 -16.20 -20.23 -9.62
CA ILE A 65 -16.70 -19.08 -10.39
C ILE A 65 -16.16 -17.77 -9.78
N LEU A 66 -16.24 -17.60 -8.45
CA LEU A 66 -15.69 -16.40 -7.80
C LEU A 66 -14.19 -16.26 -8.03
N ARG A 67 -13.44 -17.37 -7.95
CA ARG A 67 -12.01 -17.42 -8.29
C ARG A 67 -11.74 -16.97 -9.73
N SER A 68 -12.55 -17.42 -10.68
CA SER A 68 -12.43 -17.04 -12.09
C SER A 68 -12.71 -15.54 -12.32
N GLU A 69 -13.75 -14.97 -11.69
CA GLU A 69 -14.03 -13.53 -11.80
C GLU A 69 -12.96 -12.67 -11.10
N ILE A 70 -12.41 -13.09 -9.96
CA ILE A 70 -11.28 -12.42 -9.32
C ILE A 70 -10.06 -12.45 -10.24
N TYR A 71 -9.73 -13.60 -10.85
CA TYR A 71 -8.63 -13.72 -11.81
C TYR A 71 -8.82 -12.79 -13.01
N LYS A 72 -10.00 -12.80 -13.66
CA LYS A 72 -10.33 -11.90 -14.78
C LYS A 72 -10.20 -10.43 -14.39
N LEU A 73 -10.65 -10.05 -13.19
CA LEU A 73 -10.53 -8.70 -12.68
C LEU A 73 -9.06 -8.31 -12.47
N THR A 74 -8.24 -9.17 -11.87
CA THR A 74 -6.79 -8.94 -11.70
C THR A 74 -6.09 -8.78 -13.06
N THR A 75 -6.33 -9.69 -14.01
CA THR A 75 -5.83 -9.59 -15.40
C THR A 75 -6.31 -8.31 -16.10
N SER A 76 -7.56 -7.87 -15.91
CA SER A 76 -8.07 -6.65 -16.54
C SER A 76 -7.49 -5.37 -15.91
N ILE A 77 -7.22 -5.36 -14.60
CA ILE A 77 -6.51 -4.26 -13.93
C ILE A 77 -5.05 -4.25 -14.41
N TRP A 78 -4.41 -5.43 -14.52
CA TRP A 78 -3.04 -5.57 -14.99
C TRP A 78 -2.83 -5.06 -16.42
N ASN A 79 -3.72 -5.46 -17.34
CA ASN A 79 -3.56 -5.18 -18.78
C ASN A 79 -4.11 -3.81 -19.23
N LYS A 80 -4.78 -3.06 -18.35
CA LYS A 80 -5.40 -1.76 -18.71
C LYS A 80 -5.22 -0.63 -17.69
N GLU A 81 -4.75 -0.94 -16.49
CA GLU A 81 -4.67 -0.01 -15.34
C GLU A 81 -6.03 0.58 -14.90
N GLU A 82 -7.16 0.04 -15.40
CA GLU A 82 -8.52 0.50 -15.10
C GLU A 82 -8.99 0.07 -13.69
N LEU A 83 -8.77 0.93 -12.68
CA LEU A 83 -9.42 0.79 -11.37
C LEU A 83 -10.89 1.22 -11.43
N LEU A 84 -11.75 0.47 -10.71
CA LEU A 84 -13.18 0.80 -10.61
C LEU A 84 -13.34 2.14 -9.88
N GLN A 85 -14.18 3.05 -10.40
CA GLN A 85 -14.34 4.41 -9.84
C GLN A 85 -14.72 4.40 -8.35
N GLN A 86 -15.45 3.38 -7.89
CA GLN A 86 -15.82 3.18 -6.48
C GLN A 86 -14.61 2.92 -5.56
N GLN A 87 -13.50 2.37 -6.06
CA GLN A 87 -12.28 2.12 -5.28
C GLN A 87 -11.50 3.40 -4.94
N LYS A 88 -11.86 4.55 -5.53
CA LYS A 88 -11.27 5.86 -5.22
C LYS A 88 -11.72 6.41 -3.86
N VAL A 89 -12.78 5.85 -3.27
CA VAL A 89 -13.30 6.25 -1.96
C VAL A 89 -12.66 5.39 -0.87
N GLN A 90 -11.73 5.97 -0.12
CA GLN A 90 -11.18 5.36 1.10
C GLN A 90 -11.92 5.89 2.32
N ILE A 91 -12.27 5.00 3.27
CA ILE A 91 -12.90 5.36 4.54
C ILE A 91 -11.93 5.04 5.67
N ILE A 92 -11.58 6.04 6.48
CA ILE A 92 -10.80 5.87 7.70
C ILE A 92 -11.80 5.63 8.85
N VAL A 93 -11.62 4.53 9.57
CA VAL A 93 -12.45 4.16 10.73
C VAL A 93 -11.59 4.12 11.98
N PHE A 94 -11.88 4.99 12.94
CA PHE A 94 -11.23 4.96 14.25
C PHE A 94 -11.84 3.85 15.12
N ILE A 95 -10.99 2.93 15.59
CA ILE A 95 -11.39 1.86 16.51
C ILE A 95 -10.88 2.20 17.91
N TYR A 96 -11.80 2.49 18.83
CA TYR A 96 -11.47 2.71 20.23
C TYR A 96 -11.13 1.39 20.92
N ASN A 97 -9.92 1.29 21.49
CA ASN A 97 -9.49 0.12 22.25
C ASN A 97 -9.66 0.36 23.77
N LYS A 98 -10.57 -0.39 24.39
CA LYS A 98 -10.87 -0.33 25.83
C LYS A 98 -9.74 -0.85 26.74
N SER A 99 -8.69 -1.52 26.22
CA SER A 99 -7.58 -1.98 27.07
C SER A 99 -6.61 -0.87 27.48
N ASN A 100 -6.65 0.29 26.83
CA ASN A 100 -5.72 1.38 27.11
C ASN A 100 -6.28 2.30 28.22
N ASN A 101 -6.09 1.89 29.48
CA ASN A 101 -6.14 2.78 30.64
C ASN A 101 -4.90 3.70 30.68
N THR A 102 -4.63 4.38 29.58
CA THR A 102 -3.70 5.52 29.52
C THR A 102 -4.55 6.77 29.55
N ASP A 103 -4.53 7.52 30.66
CA ASP A 103 -5.18 8.82 30.74
C ASP A 103 -4.67 9.72 29.60
N CYS A 104 -5.56 10.07 28.67
CA CYS A 104 -5.24 10.89 27.49
C CYS A 104 -5.09 12.38 27.83
N ILE A 105 -4.35 12.68 28.90
CA ILE A 105 -4.00 14.03 29.34
C ILE A 105 -2.76 14.47 28.55
N ASN A 106 -2.96 14.83 27.28
CA ASN A 106 -2.01 15.57 26.45
C ASN A 106 -2.73 16.19 25.23
N TYR A 107 -3.56 17.19 25.53
CA TYR A 107 -4.08 18.23 24.64
C TYR A 107 -4.11 19.55 25.41
#